data_AF-A0A021VX91-F1
#
_entry.id   AF-A0A021VX91-F1
#
_cell.length_a   1.000
_cell.length_b   1.000
_cell.length_c   1.000
_cell.angle_alpha   90.00
_cell.angle_beta   90.00
_cell.angle_gamma   90.00
#
_symmetry.space_group_name_H-M   'P 1'
#
loop_
_entity.id
_entity.type
_entity.pdbx_description
1 polymer ?
#
loop_
_entity_poly.entity_id
_entity_poly.type
_entity_poly.pdbx_seq_one_letter_code
_entity_poly.pdbx_strand_id
1 'polypeptide(L)' 'MARKRITQATIAEALGKTQQSVSLRVNGRVPITVDDLHTIALVLDVPVADLLGAPARAEAAS' A
#
# COMPACT_ATOMS: atom_id res chain seq x y z
N MET A 1 3.23 3.04 -8.29
CA MET A 1 3.97 1.97 -9.02
C MET A 1 4.32 2.39 -10.44
N ALA A 2 3.35 2.75 -11.30
CA ALA A 2 3.59 3.09 -12.71
C ALA A 2 4.64 4.18 -12.98
N ARG A 3 4.78 5.20 -12.11
CA ARG A 3 5.77 6.28 -12.28
C ARG A 3 7.21 5.96 -11.83
N LYS A 4 7.41 5.00 -10.91
CA LYS A 4 8.73 4.61 -10.39
C LYS A 4 9.22 3.24 -10.91
N ARG A 5 8.53 2.63 -11.89
CA ARG A 5 8.79 1.26 -12.41
C ARG A 5 8.84 0.17 -11.33
N ILE A 6 8.17 0.39 -10.19
CA ILE A 6 8.09 -0.60 -9.11
C ILE A 6 6.94 -1.56 -9.39
N THR A 7 7.19 -2.86 -9.22
CA THR A 7 6.20 -3.92 -9.45
C THR A 7 5.60 -4.41 -8.14
N GLN A 8 4.45 -5.08 -8.20
CA GLN A 8 3.89 -5.77 -7.02
C GLN A 8 4.79 -6.92 -6.54
N ALA A 9 5.60 -7.51 -7.43
CA ALA A 9 6.57 -8.55 -7.04
C ALA A 9 7.68 -7.97 -6.16
N THR A 10 8.21 -6.79 -6.51
CA THR A 10 9.20 -6.07 -5.69
C THR A 10 8.67 -5.74 -4.30
N ILE A 11 7.40 -5.35 -4.21
CA ILE A 11 6.76 -5.06 -2.91
C ILE A 11 6.51 -6.35 -2.12
N ALA A 12 6.14 -7.43 -2.80
CA ALA A 12 5.96 -8.74 -2.16
C ALA A 12 7.26 -9.24 -1.53
N GLU A 13 8.38 -9.12 -2.25
CA GLU A 13 9.71 -9.43 -1.74
C GLU A 13 10.05 -8.60 -0.50
N ALA A 14 9.87 -7.27 -0.55
CA ALA A 14 10.14 -6.39 0.58
C ALA A 14 9.27 -6.68 1.81
N LEU A 15 8.03 -7.12 1.61
CA LEU A 15 7.11 -7.48 2.68
C LEU A 15 7.31 -8.91 3.21
N GLY A 16 8.16 -9.73 2.57
CA GLY A 16 8.27 -11.16 2.85
C GLY A 16 6.97 -11.91 2.57
N LYS A 17 6.19 -11.48 1.58
CA LYS A 17 4.87 -12.03 1.21
C LYS A 17 4.88 -12.54 -0.23
N THR A 18 3.85 -13.31 -0.59
CA THR A 18 3.62 -13.69 -1.99
C THR A 18 2.97 -12.53 -2.76
N GLN A 19 3.17 -12.47 -4.08
CA GLN A 19 2.53 -11.47 -4.95
C GLN A 19 0.99 -11.54 -4.86
N GLN A 20 0.42 -12.73 -4.69
CA GLN A 20 -1.02 -12.94 -4.48
C GLN A 20 -1.50 -12.31 -3.16
N SER A 21 -0.72 -12.47 -2.07
CA SER A 21 -1.03 -11.84 -0.79
C SER A 21 -1.02 -10.30 -0.89
N VAL A 22 -0.05 -9.74 -1.61
CA VAL A 22 0.01 -8.30 -1.87
C VAL A 22 -1.20 -7.84 -2.70
N SER A 23 -1.57 -8.58 -3.76
CA SER A 23 -2.73 -8.25 -4.59
C SER A 23 -4.03 -8.21 -3.78
N LEU A 24 -4.24 -9.17 -2.86
CA LEU A 24 -5.42 -9.17 -1.99
C LEU A 24 -5.47 -7.93 -1.08
N ARG A 25 -4.32 -7.49 -0.57
CA ARG A 25 -4.18 -6.29 0.27
C ARG A 25 -4.45 -5.01 -0.51
N VAL A 26 -3.82 -4.84 -1.67
CA VAL A 26 -3.97 -3.67 -2.55
C VAL A 26 -5.42 -3.51 -3.02
N ASN A 27 -6.12 -4.63 -3.24
CA ASN A 27 -7.54 -4.63 -3.62
C ASN A 27 -8.51 -4.55 -2.41
N GLY A 28 -7.99 -4.33 -1.20
CA GLY A 28 -8.80 -4.19 0.02
C GLY A 28 -9.49 -5.47 0.52
N ARG A 29 -9.12 -6.64 -0.01
CA ARG A 29 -9.67 -7.94 0.43
C ARG A 29 -9.05 -8.43 1.73
N VAL A 30 -7.82 -8.01 2.02
CA VAL A 30 -7.10 -8.27 3.26
C VAL A 30 -6.64 -6.94 3.84
N PRO A 31 -6.77 -6.71 5.15
CA PRO A 31 -6.31 -5.46 5.77
C PRO A 31 -4.82 -5.24 5.55
N ILE A 32 -4.45 -4.01 5.18
CA ILE A 32 -3.07 -3.51 5.19
C ILE A 32 -2.73 -3.08 6.61
N THR A 33 -1.60 -3.54 7.16
CA THR A 33 -1.12 -3.11 8.48
C THR A 33 -0.32 -1.82 8.38
N VAL A 34 -0.06 -1.16 9.52
CA VAL A 34 0.82 0.02 9.56
C VAL A 34 2.25 -0.34 9.12
N ASP A 35 2.74 -1.51 9.49
CA ASP A 35 4.06 -2.01 9.06
C ASP A 35 4.13 -2.25 7.55
N ASP A 36 3.05 -2.78 6.96
CA ASP A 36 2.94 -2.93 5.51
C ASP A 36 3.05 -1.54 4.83
N LEU A 37 2.35 -0.53 5.35
CA LEU A 37 2.40 0.84 4.82
C LEU A 37 3.80 1.44 4.91
N HIS A 38 4.49 1.30 6.05
CA HIS A 38 5.86 1.77 6.20
C HIS A 38 6.81 1.11 5.21
N THR A 39 6.72 -0.22 5.07
CA THR A 39 7.57 -0.97 4.14
C THR A 39 7.31 -0.56 2.68
N ILE A 40 6.03 -0.42 2.30
CA ILE A 40 5.65 0.04 0.96
C ILE A 40 6.17 1.46 0.71
N ALA A 41 6.07 2.36 1.69
CA ALA A 41 6.56 3.73 1.58
C ALA A 41 8.08 3.80 1.38
N LEU A 42 8.84 2.97 2.11
CA LEU A 42 10.29 2.83 1.94
C LEU A 42 10.65 2.35 0.53
N VAL A 43 9.99 1.29 0.04
CA VAL A 43 10.22 0.77 -1.33
C VAL A 43 9.89 1.82 -2.38
N LEU A 44 8.80 2.58 -2.16
CA LEU A 44 8.38 3.64 -3.05
C LEU A 44 9.20 4.93 -2.89
N ASP A 45 10.09 5.02 -1.90
CA ASP A 45 10.90 6.20 -1.57
C ASP A 45 10.01 7.46 -1.49
N VAL A 46 9.01 7.40 -0.62
CA VAL A 46 8.08 8.49 -0.30
C VAL A 46 7.74 8.47 1.20
N PRO A 47 7.32 9.60 1.79
CA PRO A 47 6.72 9.60 3.12
C PRO A 47 5.49 8.70 3.20
N VAL A 48 5.30 8.00 4.33
CA VAL A 48 4.13 7.12 4.52
C VAL A 48 2.79 7.86 4.42
N ALA A 49 2.77 9.16 4.78
CA ALA A 49 1.59 10.00 4.69
C ALA A 49 1.07 10.14 3.25
N ASP A 50 1.95 10.05 2.25
CA ASP A 50 1.58 10.14 0.83
C ASP A 50 0.76 8.93 0.37
N LEU A 51 0.72 7.83 1.15
CA LEU A 51 -0.08 6.64 0.87
C LEU A 51 -1.53 6.75 1.37
N LEU A 52 -1.83 7.72 2.23
CA LEU A 52 -3.14 7.81 2.90
C LEU A 52 -4.21 8.54 2.08
N GLY A 53 -3.85 9.05 0.90
CA GLY A 53 -4.75 9.87 0.06
C GLY A 53 -5.16 11.18 0.73
N ALA A 54 -5.93 12.01 0.03
CA ALA A 54 -6.63 13.10 0.71
C ALA A 54 -7.67 12.48 1.65
N PRO A 55 -7.89 13.02 2.86
CA PRO A 55 -8.96 12.54 3.71
C PRO A 55 -10.26 12.58 2.90
N ALA A 56 -10.82 11.41 2.63
CA ALA A 56 -12.20 11.34 2.17
C ALA A 56 -13.00 12.08 3.23
N ARG A 57 -13.60 13.21 2.88
CA ARG A 57 -14.55 13.88 3.77
C ARG A 57 -15.50 12.78 4.20
N ALA A 58 -15.49 12.43 5.49
CA ALA A 58 -16.42 11.47 6.02
C ALA A 58 -17.79 11.94 5.55
N GLU A 59 -18.45 11.16 4.68
CA GLU A 59 -19.86 11.38 4.41
C GLU A 59 -20.50 11.40 5.79
N ALA A 60 -21.01 12.58 6.17
CA ALA A 60 -21.78 12.71 7.37
C ALA A 60 -22.88 11.66 7.24
N ALA A 61 -22.82 10.65 8.11
CA ALA A 61 -23.88 9.68 8.28
C ALA A 61 -25.18 10.49 8.36
N SER A 62 -25.96 10.39 7.28
CA SER A 62 -27.26 11.03 7.10
C SER A 62 -28.32 9.97 7.35
#